data_AF-A0A1D3RP04-F1
#
_entry.id   AF-A0A1D3RP04-F1
#
_cell.length_a   1.000
_cell.length_b   1.000
_cell.length_c   1.000
_cell.angle_alpha   90.00
_cell.angle_beta   90.00
_cell.angle_gamma   90.00
#
_symmetry.space_group_name_H-M   'P 1'
#
loop_
_entity.id
_entity.type
_entity.pdbx_description
1 polymer ?
#
loop_
_entity_poly.entity_id
_entity_poly.type
_entity_poly.pdbx_seq_one_letter_code
_entity_poly.pdbx_strand_id
1 'polypeptide(L)'
;MAIQIFLTIESLITQGIELAHIISIFIAFIIVFLFFKQSNRELHIIKSMFKLANSIEKGKLEYRITHIDPKSELGPIAWNFNEALDQIEAYMREVNTCFQSAENKEFYRKAQVMGIKGDFSAGLEKVDVSLGMMEQNHFNTVRDELFSQLGQMKTENLLNSLHRTQDDLSRIANEMEQVEGITKHSSDISSASQASLGTVIDQLTQIITN
;
A
#
# COMPACT_ATOMS: atom_id res chain seq x y z
N MET A 1 40.26 25.32 46.71
CA MET A 1 41.05 24.40 47.56
C MET A 1 42.44 24.93 47.88
N ALA A 2 43.27 25.35 46.92
CA ALA A 2 44.64 25.82 47.19
C ALA A 2 44.71 26.98 48.21
N ILE A 3 43.83 27.98 48.08
CA ILE A 3 43.74 29.11 49.03
C ILE A 3 43.31 28.64 50.42
N GLN A 4 42.31 27.74 50.50
CA GLN A 4 41.84 27.18 51.77
C GLN A 4 42.95 26.38 52.48
N ILE A 5 43.68 25.57 51.73
CA ILE A 5 44.81 24.77 52.22
C ILE A 5 45.93 25.70 52.72
N PHE A 6 46.25 26.75 51.98
CA PHE A 6 47.24 27.75 52.40
C PHE A 6 46.85 28.42 53.73
N LEU A 7 45.61 28.90 53.86
CA LEU A 7 45.11 29.52 55.09
C LEU A 7 45.13 28.55 56.29
N THR A 8 44.83 27.26 56.06
CA THR A 8 44.91 26.25 57.13
C THR A 8 46.34 25.93 57.56
N ILE A 9 47.31 25.97 56.63
CA ILE A 9 48.73 25.77 56.93
C ILE A 9 49.27 26.99 57.70
N GLU A 10 48.90 28.20 57.29
CA GLU A 10 49.27 29.44 57.98
C GLU A 10 48.75 29.47 59.43
N SER A 11 47.47 29.13 59.63
CA SER A 11 46.85 29.01 60.96
C SER A 11 47.54 27.94 61.83
N LEU A 12 47.87 26.79 61.25
CA LEU A 12 48.57 25.70 61.95
C LEU A 12 49.96 26.12 62.47
N ILE A 13 50.68 26.94 61.71
CA ILE A 13 52.03 27.42 62.06
C ILE A 13 51.97 28.55 63.10
N THR A 14 50.96 29.42 63.04
CA THR A 14 50.90 30.64 63.86
C THR A 14 50.12 30.50 65.17
N GLN A 15 49.05 29.71 65.19
CA GLN A 15 48.08 29.64 66.30
C GLN A 15 47.84 28.21 66.82
N GLY A 16 48.34 27.18 66.12
CA GLY A 16 48.15 25.77 66.46
C GLY A 16 46.96 25.14 65.73
N ILE A 17 46.49 23.98 66.20
CA ILE A 17 45.37 23.28 65.53
C ILE A 17 44.04 23.93 65.92
N GLU A 18 43.52 24.76 65.03
CA GLU A 18 42.15 25.28 65.15
C GLU A 18 41.15 24.37 64.46
N LEU A 19 40.18 23.88 65.25
CA LEU A 19 39.15 22.95 64.78
C LEU A 19 38.31 23.52 63.62
N ALA A 20 38.11 24.84 63.58
CA ALA A 20 37.32 25.53 62.54
C ALA A 20 37.92 25.36 61.13
N HIS A 21 39.25 25.44 61.01
CA HIS A 21 39.95 25.31 59.73
C HIS A 21 39.88 23.87 59.19
N ILE A 22 40.00 22.87 60.07
CA ILE A 22 39.83 21.44 59.72
C ILE A 22 38.43 21.16 59.20
N ILE A 23 37.39 21.65 59.90
CA ILE A 23 35.99 21.49 59.47
C ILE A 23 35.78 22.12 58.09
N SER A 24 36.36 23.30 57.83
CA SER A 24 36.23 23.97 56.53
C SER A 24 36.85 23.18 55.37
N ILE A 25 38.00 22.51 55.57
CA ILE A 25 38.61 21.63 54.57
C ILE A 25 37.71 20.42 54.32
N PHE A 26 37.18 19.81 55.38
CA PHE A 26 36.33 18.64 55.27
C PHE A 26 35.05 18.93 54.47
N ILE A 27 34.40 20.07 54.74
CA ILE A 27 33.25 20.55 53.97
C ILE A 27 33.64 20.79 52.50
N ALA A 28 34.77 21.46 52.25
CA ALA A 28 35.24 21.70 50.89
C ALA A 28 35.51 20.38 50.14
N PHE A 29 36.06 19.37 50.81
CA PHE A 29 36.29 18.05 50.23
C PHE A 29 34.98 17.33 49.90
N ILE A 30 33.98 17.38 50.79
CA ILE A 30 32.64 16.84 50.53
C ILE A 30 32.02 17.52 49.30
N ILE A 31 32.09 18.85 49.23
CA ILE A 31 31.54 19.60 48.08
C ILE A 31 32.21 19.15 46.78
N VAL A 32 33.55 19.12 46.74
CA VAL A 32 34.30 18.66 45.56
C VAL A 32 33.92 17.23 45.19
N PHE A 33 33.82 16.32 46.16
CA PHE A 33 33.40 14.94 45.93
C PHE A 33 32.00 14.85 45.34
N LEU A 34 31.03 15.62 45.86
CA LEU A 34 29.68 15.67 45.32
C LEU A 34 29.65 16.24 43.89
N PHE A 35 30.43 17.29 43.61
CA PHE A 35 30.59 17.85 42.26
C PHE A 35 31.18 16.84 41.28
N PHE A 36 32.24 16.11 41.66
CA PHE A 36 32.81 15.06 40.82
C PHE A 36 31.79 13.94 40.54
N LYS A 37 31.04 13.52 41.56
CA LYS A 37 29.99 12.51 41.38
C LYS A 37 28.90 12.99 40.42
N GLN A 38 28.46 14.25 40.55
CA GLN A 38 27.48 14.83 39.65
C GLN A 38 28.01 14.97 38.22
N SER A 39 29.23 15.49 38.05
CA SER A 39 29.86 15.65 36.74
C SER A 39 30.01 14.32 35.99
N ASN A 40 30.37 13.24 36.69
CA ASN A 40 30.48 11.91 36.09
C ASN A 40 29.12 11.37 35.58
N ARG A 41 28.02 11.69 36.27
CA ARG A 41 26.66 11.31 35.82
C ARG A 41 26.29 12.01 34.54
N GLU A 42 26.49 13.33 34.47
CA GLU A 42 26.21 14.11 33.27
C GLU A 42 27.09 13.69 32.08
N LEU A 43 28.36 13.38 32.34
CA LEU A 43 29.28 12.91 31.31
C LEU A 43 28.83 11.59 30.66
N HIS A 44 28.21 10.69 31.44
CA HIS A 44 27.62 9.45 30.91
C HIS A 44 26.47 9.75 29.94
N ILE A 45 25.57 10.68 30.30
CA ILE A 45 24.45 11.07 29.44
C ILE A 45 24.96 11.68 28.14
N ILE A 46 25.90 12.62 28.19
CA ILE A 46 26.46 13.27 27.01
C ILE A 46 27.11 12.24 26.06
N LYS A 47 27.91 11.31 26.59
CA LYS A 47 28.53 10.24 25.78
C LYS A 47 27.47 9.33 25.15
N SER A 48 26.40 9.03 25.88
CA SER A 48 25.31 8.19 25.40
C SER A 48 24.51 8.89 24.30
N MET A 49 24.27 10.19 24.43
CA MET A 49 23.63 11.01 23.40
C MET A 49 24.48 11.08 22.12
N PHE A 50 25.80 11.20 22.23
CA PHE A 50 26.69 11.19 21.05
C PHE A 50 26.62 9.85 20.30
N LYS A 51 26.62 8.73 21.04
CA LYS A 51 26.42 7.40 20.44
C LYS A 51 25.05 7.28 19.77
N LEU A 52 24.01 7.80 20.42
CA LEU A 52 22.67 7.80 19.88
C LEU A 52 22.61 8.57 18.55
N ALA A 53 23.13 9.79 18.52
CA ALA A 53 23.17 10.62 17.33
C ALA A 53 23.91 9.93 16.16
N ASN A 54 25.07 9.32 16.42
CA ASN A 54 25.82 8.55 15.41
C ASN A 54 25.04 7.31 14.92
N SER A 55 24.20 6.71 15.78
CA SER A 55 23.35 5.59 15.39
C SER A 55 22.23 6.06 14.46
N ILE A 56 21.56 7.16 14.81
CA ILE A 56 20.52 7.79 14.00
C ILE A 56 21.06 8.24 12.65
N GLU A 57 22.26 8.85 12.62
CA GLU A 57 22.95 9.25 11.38
C GLU A 57 23.11 8.06 10.41
N LYS A 58 23.34 6.87 10.94
CA LYS A 58 23.47 5.61 10.18
C LYS A 58 22.14 4.92 9.89
N GLY A 59 21.01 5.56 10.18
CA GLY A 59 19.67 5.00 10.05
C GLY A 59 19.34 3.90 11.07
N LYS A 60 20.12 3.77 12.15
CA LYS A 60 19.89 2.78 13.20
C LYS A 60 19.15 3.41 14.38
N LEU A 61 17.88 3.04 14.51
CA LEU A 61 16.98 3.61 15.52
C LEU A 61 16.85 2.75 16.79
N GLU A 62 17.54 1.62 16.90
CA GLU A 62 17.39 0.66 18.01
C GLU A 62 18.12 1.07 19.29
N TYR A 63 19.12 1.96 19.20
CA TYR A 63 19.88 2.38 20.37
C TYR A 63 18.98 3.15 21.34
N ARG A 64 19.11 2.86 22.63
CA ARG A 64 18.45 3.58 23.72
C ARG A 64 19.47 4.03 24.75
N ILE A 65 19.32 5.24 25.25
CA ILE A 65 20.11 5.72 26.38
C ILE A 65 19.57 5.04 27.64
N THR A 66 20.35 4.15 28.22
CA THR A 66 20.00 3.38 29.41
C THR A 66 20.85 3.82 30.61
N HIS A 67 20.48 3.33 31.80
CA HIS A 67 21.18 3.66 33.05
C HIS A 67 21.21 5.17 33.32
N ILE A 68 20.09 5.84 33.09
CA ILE A 68 19.91 7.27 33.37
C ILE A 68 19.78 7.44 34.89
N ASP A 69 20.74 8.09 35.54
CA ASP A 69 20.69 8.36 36.98
C ASP A 69 19.52 9.34 37.26
N PRO A 70 18.57 9.02 38.15
CA PRO A 70 17.44 9.90 38.47
C PRO A 70 17.86 11.27 39.03
N LYS A 71 19.11 11.40 39.54
CA LYS A 71 19.67 12.64 40.04
C LYS A 71 20.47 13.42 38.98
N SER A 72 20.51 12.94 37.75
CA SER A 72 21.13 13.65 36.64
C SER A 72 20.23 14.78 36.16
N GLU A 73 20.80 15.96 36.00
CA GLU A 73 20.12 17.14 35.44
C GLU A 73 19.82 16.96 33.96
N LEU A 74 20.68 16.27 33.20
CA LEU A 74 20.44 15.89 31.81
C LEU A 74 19.64 14.59 31.66
N GLY A 75 19.21 13.96 32.75
CA GLY A 75 18.37 12.76 32.69
C GLY A 75 17.08 12.94 31.87
N PRO A 76 16.30 14.03 32.07
CA PRO A 76 15.09 14.28 31.31
C PRO A 76 15.28 14.40 29.80
N ILE A 77 16.39 15.00 29.34
CA ILE A 77 16.65 15.10 27.89
C ILE A 77 16.95 13.73 27.29
N ALA A 78 17.66 12.86 27.99
CA ALA A 78 17.89 11.48 27.55
C ALA A 78 16.59 10.69 27.41
N TRP A 79 15.66 10.85 28.35
CA TRP A 79 14.31 10.28 28.26
C TRP A 79 13.53 10.81 27.05
N ASN A 80 13.54 12.13 26.83
CA ASN A 80 12.86 12.73 25.68
C ASN A 80 13.39 12.20 24.34
N PHE A 81 14.70 11.97 24.22
CA PHE A 81 15.29 11.38 23.02
C PHE A 81 14.88 9.92 22.81
N ASN A 82 14.84 9.11 23.88
CA ASN A 82 14.33 7.74 23.79
C ASN A 82 12.85 7.73 23.33
N GLU A 83 12.00 8.56 23.96
CA GLU A 83 10.58 8.67 23.60
C GLU A 83 10.38 9.14 22.15
N ALA A 84 11.22 10.06 21.66
CA ALA A 84 11.17 10.49 20.26
C ALA A 84 11.50 9.33 19.30
N LEU A 85 12.47 8.48 19.64
CA LEU A 85 12.79 7.30 18.84
C LEU A 85 11.69 6.25 18.88
N ASP A 86 11.05 6.05 20.04
CA ASP A 86 9.93 5.13 20.16
C ASP A 86 8.76 5.58 19.27
N GLN A 87 8.48 6.88 19.20
CA GLN A 87 7.49 7.44 18.26
C GLN A 87 7.88 7.21 16.79
N ILE A 88 9.14 7.44 16.42
CA ILE A 88 9.63 7.20 15.06
C ILE A 88 9.53 5.71 14.70
N GLU A 89 9.93 4.82 15.61
CA GLU A 89 9.90 3.37 15.40
C GLU A 89 8.46 2.86 15.26
N ALA A 90 7.55 3.30 16.13
CA ALA A 90 6.13 2.95 16.06
C ALA A 90 5.50 3.44 14.74
N TYR A 91 5.78 4.67 14.35
CA TYR A 91 5.32 5.23 13.08
C TYR A 91 5.80 4.39 11.89
N MET A 92 7.12 4.14 11.79
CA MET A 92 7.70 3.38 10.69
C MET A 92 7.15 1.94 10.63
N ARG A 93 6.96 1.30 11.79
CA ARG A 93 6.37 -0.04 11.87
C ARG A 93 4.94 -0.06 11.35
N GLU A 94 4.11 0.89 11.76
CA GLU A 94 2.72 0.98 11.30
C GLU A 94 2.64 1.23 9.79
N VAL A 95 3.42 2.20 9.27
CA VAL A 95 3.47 2.50 7.84
C VAL A 95 3.84 1.25 7.03
N ASN A 96 4.91 0.55 7.42
CA ASN A 96 5.36 -0.65 6.72
C ASN A 96 4.31 -1.77 6.76
N THR A 97 3.69 -1.99 7.93
CA THR A 97 2.68 -3.03 8.10
C THR A 97 1.45 -2.78 7.23
N CYS A 98 0.99 -1.53 7.16
CA CYS A 98 -0.16 -1.17 6.34
C CYS A 98 0.13 -1.32 4.84
N PHE A 99 1.29 -0.86 4.37
CA PHE A 99 1.66 -1.03 2.96
C PHE A 99 1.90 -2.48 2.57
N GLN A 100 2.50 -3.28 3.44
CA GLN A 100 2.68 -4.72 3.19
C GLN A 100 1.33 -5.45 3.10
N SER A 101 0.35 -5.06 3.91
CA SER A 101 -1.02 -5.60 3.81
C SER A 101 -1.68 -5.17 2.49
N ALA A 102 -1.52 -3.90 2.10
CA ALA A 102 -2.05 -3.39 0.84
C ALA A 102 -1.43 -4.06 -0.40
N GLU A 103 -0.16 -4.44 -0.34
CA GLU A 103 0.51 -5.23 -1.39
C GLU A 103 -0.18 -6.59 -1.59
N ASN A 104 -0.64 -7.21 -0.51
CA ASN A 104 -1.43 -8.44 -0.54
C ASN A 104 -2.92 -8.21 -0.88
N LYS A 105 -3.30 -6.98 -1.29
CA LYS A 105 -4.70 -6.55 -1.53
C LYS A 105 -5.60 -6.60 -0.29
N GLU A 106 -4.99 -6.60 0.90
CA GLU A 106 -5.67 -6.60 2.20
C GLU A 106 -5.82 -5.16 2.72
N PHE A 107 -6.74 -4.39 2.11
CA PHE A 107 -6.90 -2.96 2.39
C PHE A 107 -7.59 -2.62 3.72
N TYR A 108 -8.09 -3.64 4.43
CA TYR A 108 -8.76 -3.47 5.73
C TYR A 108 -7.79 -3.06 6.86
N ARG A 109 -6.48 -3.33 6.72
CA ARG A 109 -5.48 -2.94 7.71
C ARG A 109 -5.17 -1.45 7.58
N LYS A 110 -5.81 -0.65 8.43
CA LYS A 110 -5.52 0.79 8.64
C LYS A 110 -4.50 0.99 9.74
N ALA A 111 -3.78 2.11 9.73
CA ALA A 111 -2.75 2.45 10.70
C ALA A 111 -3.32 2.59 12.11
N GLN A 112 -2.61 2.08 13.12
CA GLN A 112 -3.00 2.23 14.51
C GLN A 112 -2.44 3.53 15.07
N VAL A 113 -3.29 4.55 15.14
CA VAL A 113 -2.90 5.90 15.59
C VAL A 113 -2.80 6.02 17.11
N MET A 114 -3.40 5.08 17.86
CA MET A 114 -3.43 5.12 19.32
C MET A 114 -2.03 5.04 19.92
N GLY A 115 -1.68 6.01 20.77
CA GLY A 115 -0.36 6.10 21.41
C GLY A 115 0.69 6.89 20.61
N ILE A 116 0.39 7.22 19.35
CA ILE A 116 1.24 8.04 18.49
C ILE A 116 0.83 9.50 18.59
N LYS A 117 1.79 10.42 18.68
CA LYS A 117 1.55 11.83 19.04
C LYS A 117 1.92 12.79 17.91
N GLY A 118 1.21 13.92 17.85
CA GLY A 118 1.56 15.07 17.00
C GLY A 118 1.61 14.72 15.51
N ASP A 119 2.64 15.20 14.82
CA ASP A 119 2.78 15.05 13.37
C ASP A 119 2.87 13.59 12.91
N PHE A 120 3.36 12.68 13.75
CA PHE A 120 3.38 11.25 13.44
C PHE A 120 1.96 10.69 13.32
N SER A 121 1.04 11.11 14.20
CA SER A 121 -0.36 10.71 14.15
C SER A 121 -1.03 11.23 12.88
N ALA A 122 -0.87 12.53 12.59
CA ALA A 122 -1.40 13.13 11.36
C ALA A 122 -0.79 12.51 10.09
N GLY A 123 0.46 12.04 10.16
CA GLY A 123 1.10 11.29 9.08
C GLY A 123 0.43 9.95 8.82
N LEU A 124 0.10 9.19 9.87
CA LEU A 124 -0.61 7.92 9.75
C LEU A 124 -2.02 8.07 9.19
N GLU A 125 -2.74 9.12 9.58
CA GLU A 125 -4.06 9.43 9.00
C GLU A 125 -3.97 9.68 7.49
N LYS A 126 -2.91 10.35 7.02
CA LYS A 126 -2.67 10.53 5.58
C LYS A 126 -2.35 9.22 4.87
N VAL A 127 -1.60 8.34 5.53
CA VAL A 127 -1.34 6.99 5.01
C VAL A 127 -2.65 6.23 4.83
N ASP A 128 -3.58 6.31 5.79
CA ASP A 128 -4.90 5.68 5.67
C ASP A 128 -5.73 6.22 4.51
N VAL A 129 -5.66 7.53 4.26
CA VAL A 129 -6.29 8.15 3.07
C VAL A 129 -5.69 7.59 1.78
N SER A 130 -4.36 7.49 1.69
CA SER A 130 -3.69 6.88 0.53
C SER A 130 -4.08 5.42 0.32
N LEU A 131 -4.19 4.63 1.39
CA LEU A 131 -4.64 3.25 1.32
C LEU A 131 -6.08 3.15 0.81
N GLY A 132 -6.98 4.05 1.22
CA GLY A 132 -8.33 4.12 0.67
C GLY A 132 -8.38 4.43 -0.83
N MET A 133 -7.48 5.28 -1.32
CA MET A 133 -7.35 5.53 -2.76
C MET A 133 -6.82 4.31 -3.53
N MET A 134 -5.86 3.58 -2.95
CA MET A 134 -5.34 2.34 -3.54
C MET A 134 -6.42 1.26 -3.62
N GLU A 135 -7.20 1.09 -2.55
CA GLU A 135 -8.34 0.18 -2.49
C GLU A 135 -9.37 0.50 -3.59
N GLN A 136 -9.79 1.77 -3.69
CA GLN A 136 -10.73 2.19 -4.72
C GLN A 136 -10.20 1.95 -6.14
N ASN A 137 -8.91 2.22 -6.37
CA ASN A 137 -8.28 1.99 -7.67
C ASN A 137 -8.23 0.49 -8.02
N HIS A 138 -7.92 -0.35 -7.03
CA HIS A 138 -7.95 -1.80 -7.21
C HIS A 138 -9.35 -2.28 -7.65
N PHE A 139 -10.40 -1.86 -6.94
CA PHE A 139 -11.78 -2.22 -7.30
C PHE A 139 -12.20 -1.69 -8.67
N ASN A 140 -11.79 -0.46 -9.02
CA ASN A 140 -12.04 0.08 -10.36
C ASN A 140 -11.35 -0.76 -11.44
N THR A 141 -10.10 -1.15 -11.23
CA THR A 141 -9.34 -1.99 -12.17
C THR A 141 -10.02 -3.33 -12.37
N VAL A 142 -10.41 -4.00 -11.28
CA VAL A 142 -11.14 -5.28 -11.33
C VAL A 142 -12.47 -5.12 -12.08
N ARG A 143 -13.22 -4.06 -11.81
CA ARG A 143 -14.48 -3.76 -12.48
C ARG A 143 -14.29 -3.54 -13.99
N ASP A 144 -13.28 -2.76 -14.37
CA ASP A 144 -13.02 -2.44 -15.76
C ASP A 144 -12.54 -3.68 -16.54
N GLU A 145 -11.75 -4.57 -15.90
CA GLU A 145 -11.39 -5.88 -16.44
C GLU A 145 -12.62 -6.77 -16.68
N LEU A 146 -13.53 -6.87 -15.71
CA LEU A 146 -14.77 -7.62 -15.84
C LEU A 146 -15.65 -7.09 -16.99
N PHE A 147 -15.76 -5.77 -17.15
CA PHE A 147 -16.51 -5.17 -18.25
C PHE A 147 -15.86 -5.46 -19.61
N SER A 148 -14.53 -5.44 -19.68
CA SER A 148 -13.80 -5.79 -20.90
C SER A 148 -14.07 -7.26 -21.30
N GLN A 149 -13.94 -8.19 -20.34
CA GLN A 149 -14.22 -9.62 -20.57
C GLN A 149 -15.67 -9.84 -21.02
N LEU A 150 -16.64 -9.19 -20.36
CA LEU A 150 -18.05 -9.29 -20.75
C LEU A 150 -18.30 -8.72 -22.16
N GLY A 151 -17.66 -7.60 -22.50
CA GLY A 151 -17.72 -6.98 -23.83
C GLY A 151 -17.16 -7.89 -24.92
N GLN A 152 -16.04 -8.56 -24.65
CA GLN A 152 -15.45 -9.54 -25.54
C GLN A 152 -16.39 -10.74 -25.74
N MET A 153 -16.88 -11.34 -24.64
CA MET A 153 -17.83 -12.47 -24.71
C MET A 153 -19.09 -12.10 -25.50
N LYS A 154 -19.62 -10.89 -25.31
CA LYS A 154 -20.79 -10.41 -26.07
C LYS A 154 -20.49 -10.31 -27.57
N THR A 155 -19.33 -9.77 -27.92
CA THR A 155 -18.89 -9.64 -29.31
C THR A 155 -18.69 -11.01 -29.97
N GLU A 156 -18.03 -11.95 -29.29
CA GLU A 156 -17.84 -13.32 -29.78
C GLU A 156 -19.17 -14.05 -29.99
N ASN A 157 -20.10 -13.93 -29.05
CA ASN A 157 -21.44 -14.51 -29.20
C ASN A 157 -22.23 -13.89 -30.36
N LEU A 158 -22.13 -12.58 -30.56
CA LEU A 158 -22.77 -11.90 -31.68
C LEU A 158 -22.15 -12.35 -33.01
N LEU A 159 -20.83 -12.43 -33.10
CA LEU A 159 -20.12 -12.90 -34.29
C LEU A 159 -20.50 -14.34 -34.64
N ASN A 160 -20.52 -15.23 -33.65
CA ASN A 160 -20.97 -16.62 -33.83
C ASN A 160 -22.44 -16.70 -34.27
N SER A 161 -23.29 -15.80 -33.79
CA SER A 161 -24.70 -15.74 -34.20
C SER A 161 -24.84 -15.21 -35.63
N LEU A 162 -24.07 -14.21 -36.01
CA LEU A 162 -24.02 -13.69 -37.39
C LEU A 162 -23.50 -14.73 -38.37
N HIS A 163 -22.45 -15.48 -38.02
CA HIS A 163 -21.92 -16.56 -38.85
C HIS A 163 -22.96 -17.65 -39.07
N ARG A 164 -23.67 -18.08 -38.01
CA ARG A 164 -24.77 -19.05 -38.14
C ARG A 164 -25.89 -18.54 -39.04
N THR A 165 -26.30 -17.27 -38.87
CA THR A 165 -27.31 -16.66 -39.75
C THR A 165 -26.83 -16.59 -41.21
N GLN A 166 -25.55 -16.32 -41.46
CA GLN A 166 -24.98 -16.30 -42.80
C GLN A 166 -25.00 -17.71 -43.43
N ASP A 167 -24.62 -18.74 -42.69
CA ASP A 167 -24.67 -20.13 -43.13
C ASP A 167 -26.13 -20.55 -43.45
N ASP A 168 -27.08 -20.20 -42.59
CA ASP A 168 -28.50 -20.46 -42.80
C ASP A 168 -29.04 -19.74 -44.06
N LEU A 169 -28.69 -18.47 -44.26
CA LEU A 169 -29.07 -17.71 -45.46
C LEU A 169 -28.46 -18.33 -46.73
N SER A 170 -27.21 -18.79 -46.68
CA SER A 170 -26.59 -19.49 -47.81
C SER A 170 -27.31 -20.81 -48.11
N ARG A 171 -27.72 -21.56 -47.09
CA ARG A 171 -28.50 -22.79 -47.28
C ARG A 171 -29.87 -22.49 -47.89
N ILE A 172 -30.58 -21.48 -47.39
CA ILE A 172 -31.87 -21.03 -47.94
C ILE A 172 -31.72 -20.59 -49.41
N ALA A 173 -30.65 -19.88 -49.76
CA ALA A 173 -30.40 -19.49 -51.15
C ALA A 173 -30.23 -20.70 -52.07
N ASN A 174 -29.45 -21.71 -51.64
CA ASN A 174 -29.29 -22.96 -52.40
C ASN A 174 -30.61 -23.75 -52.52
N GLU A 175 -31.41 -23.78 -51.46
CA GLU A 175 -32.74 -24.40 -51.50
C GLU A 175 -33.68 -23.65 -52.46
N MET A 176 -33.63 -22.32 -52.49
CA MET A 176 -34.40 -21.50 -53.45
C MET A 176 -33.98 -21.76 -54.90
N GLU A 177 -32.68 -21.93 -55.18
CA GLU A 177 -32.19 -22.29 -56.51
C GLU A 177 -32.74 -23.65 -56.96
N GLN A 178 -32.82 -24.63 -56.05
CA GLN A 178 -33.46 -25.92 -56.34
C GLN A 178 -34.95 -25.77 -56.63
N VAL A 179 -35.68 -24.98 -55.83
CA VAL A 179 -37.11 -24.71 -56.05
C VAL A 179 -37.33 -24.02 -57.39
N GLU A 180 -36.48 -23.07 -57.78
CA GLU A 180 -36.52 -22.45 -59.11
C GLU A 180 -36.35 -23.50 -60.21
N GLY A 181 -35.35 -24.38 -60.08
CA GLY A 181 -35.12 -25.48 -61.02
C GLY A 181 -36.33 -26.40 -61.17
N ILE A 182 -36.93 -26.81 -60.05
CA ILE A 182 -38.15 -27.64 -60.02
C ILE A 182 -39.33 -26.91 -60.67
N THR A 183 -39.49 -25.62 -60.38
CA THR A 183 -40.57 -24.80 -60.93
C THR A 183 -40.43 -24.64 -62.44
N LYS A 184 -39.20 -24.41 -62.91
CA LYS A 184 -38.89 -24.30 -64.34
C LYS A 184 -39.17 -25.62 -65.07
N HIS A 185 -38.71 -26.73 -64.52
CA HIS A 185 -39.00 -28.06 -65.06
C HIS A 185 -40.51 -28.35 -65.09
N SER A 186 -41.24 -27.99 -64.03
CA SER A 186 -42.69 -28.15 -63.98
C SER A 186 -43.41 -27.27 -64.99
N SER A 187 -42.95 -26.04 -65.21
CA SER A 187 -43.45 -25.15 -66.25
C SER A 187 -43.24 -25.76 -67.64
N ASP A 188 -42.05 -26.27 -67.94
CA ASP A 188 -41.73 -26.92 -69.22
C ASP A 188 -42.65 -28.13 -69.48
N ILE A 189 -42.85 -28.98 -68.47
CA ILE A 189 -43.78 -30.12 -68.54
C ILE A 189 -45.21 -29.64 -68.83
N SER A 190 -45.67 -28.58 -68.14
CA SER A 190 -47.02 -28.02 -68.33
C SER A 190 -47.21 -27.47 -69.74
N SER A 191 -46.21 -26.74 -70.27
CA SER A 191 -46.21 -26.26 -71.67
C SER A 191 -46.22 -27.41 -72.68
N ALA A 192 -45.39 -28.44 -72.48
CA ALA A 192 -45.38 -29.63 -73.34
C ALA A 192 -46.72 -30.39 -73.28
N SER A 193 -47.34 -30.45 -72.10
CA SER A 193 -48.65 -31.05 -71.91
C SER A 193 -49.76 -30.27 -72.61
N GLN A 194 -49.73 -28.93 -72.57
CA GLN A 194 -50.63 -28.07 -73.35
C GLN A 194 -50.46 -28.29 -74.86
N ALA A 195 -49.22 -28.35 -75.36
CA ALA A 195 -48.96 -28.60 -76.77
C ALA A 195 -49.50 -29.98 -77.22
N SER A 196 -49.28 -31.01 -76.40
CA SER A 196 -49.85 -32.35 -76.66
C SER A 196 -51.37 -32.34 -76.65
N LEU A 197 -52.01 -31.65 -75.68
CA LEU A 197 -53.47 -31.48 -75.65
C LEU A 197 -54.00 -30.74 -76.89
N GLY A 198 -53.31 -29.71 -77.36
CA GLY A 198 -53.63 -29.03 -78.62
C GLY A 198 -53.60 -29.99 -79.80
N THR A 199 -52.58 -30.86 -79.85
CA THR A 199 -52.46 -31.87 -80.90
C THR A 199 -53.61 -32.90 -80.84
N VAL A 200 -54.02 -33.32 -79.64
CA VAL A 200 -55.16 -34.23 -79.44
C VAL A 200 -56.48 -33.56 -79.84
N ILE A 201 -56.67 -32.28 -79.51
CA ILE A 201 -57.85 -31.50 -79.91
C ILE A 201 -57.91 -31.36 -81.44
N ASP A 202 -56.78 -31.06 -82.09
CA ASP A 202 -56.71 -30.96 -83.55
C ASP A 202 -57.07 -32.29 -84.22
N GLN A 203 -56.54 -33.41 -83.72
CA GLN A 203 -56.88 -34.76 -84.22
C GLN A 203 -58.36 -35.10 -84.04
N LEU A 204 -58.94 -34.79 -82.88
CA LEU A 204 -60.38 -34.98 -82.64
C LEU A 204 -61.22 -34.11 -83.58
N THR A 205 -60.83 -32.86 -83.80
CA THR A 205 -61.51 -31.95 -84.73
C THR A 205 -61.45 -32.48 -86.16
N GLN A 206 -60.32 -33.06 -86.57
CA GLN A 206 -60.15 -33.67 -87.90
C GLN A 206 -61.02 -34.93 -88.11
N ILE A 207 -61.31 -35.68 -87.04
CA ILE A 207 -62.23 -36.84 -87.06
C ILE A 207 -63.70 -36.39 -87.15
N ILE A 208 -64.05 -35.25 -86.56
CA ILE A 208 -65.42 -34.72 -86.56
C ILE A 208 -65.75 -33.95 -87.85
N THR A 209 -64.74 -33.45 -88.57
CA THR A 209 -64.90 -32.62 -89.79
C THR A 209 -64.74 -33.40 -91.10
N ASN A 210 -64.30 -34.66 -91.06
CA ASN A 210 -64.45 -35.64 -92.15
C ASN A 210 -65.68 -36.51 -91.93
#